data_AF-A0A9D8P7M6-F1
#
_entry.id   AF-A0A9D8P7M6-F1
#
_cell.length_a   1.000
_cell.length_b   1.000
_cell.length_c   1.000
_cell.angle_alpha   90.00
_cell.angle_beta   90.00
_cell.angle_gamma   90.00
#
_symmetry.space_group_name_H-M   'P 1'
#
loop_
_entity.id
_entity.type
_entity.pdbx_description
1 polymer ?
#
loop_
_entity_poly.entity_id
_entity_poly.type
_entity_poly.pdbx_seq_one_letter_code
_entity_poly.pdbx_strand_id
1 'polypeptide(L)'
;MECAIKLALDLSPEDEQIIEGQMKICNWLYNQLLQRANELRDSYVATQDKDAGKILYAERGLRNLVPDMKRTHPFLKSVHSSPLKNAALRLSRVIQDYQKSCKRKRKGKPTGWPSFRSHKVKPFSLLYDEPGKGFKLNGRSLRISLGK
;
A
#
# COMPACT_ATOMS: atom_id res chain seq x y z
N MET A 1 -15.26 -13.11 16.41
CA MET A 1 -14.33 -13.44 15.31
C MET A 1 -15.17 -13.63 14.08
N GLU A 2 -15.12 -12.71 13.12
CA GLU A 2 -15.71 -12.96 11.81
C GLU A 2 -14.79 -13.93 11.07
N CYS A 3 -15.31 -15.11 10.72
CA CYS A 3 -14.57 -16.07 9.93
C CYS A 3 -14.45 -15.54 8.49
N ALA A 4 -13.24 -15.16 8.08
CA ALA A 4 -12.97 -14.78 6.70
C ALA A 4 -13.12 -16.02 5.80
N ILE A 5 -14.04 -15.95 4.83
CA ILE A 5 -14.20 -16.99 3.81
C ILE A 5 -13.05 -16.85 2.82
N LYS A 6 -12.32 -17.94 2.58
CA LYS A 6 -11.28 -18.02 1.54
C LYS A 6 -11.84 -18.80 0.37
N LEU A 7 -11.79 -18.19 -0.81
CA LEU A 7 -12.23 -18.82 -2.06
C LEU A 7 -11.03 -18.87 -3.01
N ALA A 8 -10.89 -19.98 -3.73
CA ALA A 8 -9.99 -20.04 -4.87
C ALA A 8 -10.49 -19.08 -5.95
N LEU A 9 -9.56 -18.43 -6.64
CA LEU A 9 -9.86 -17.50 -7.72
C LEU A 9 -9.33 -18.13 -9.01
N ASP A 10 -10.23 -18.65 -9.82
CA ASP A 10 -9.93 -19.17 -11.15
C ASP A 10 -10.02 -18.01 -12.15
N LEU A 11 -8.94 -17.75 -12.88
CA LEU A 11 -8.80 -16.61 -13.77
C LEU A 11 -8.49 -17.09 -15.19
N SER A 12 -8.96 -16.33 -16.19
CA SER A 12 -8.43 -16.49 -17.55
C SER A 12 -7.02 -15.88 -17.63
N PRO A 13 -6.20 -16.29 -18.61
CA PRO A 13 -4.87 -15.70 -18.80
C PRO A 13 -4.89 -14.16 -18.95
N GLU A 14 -5.94 -13.61 -19.56
CA GLU A 14 -6.13 -12.16 -19.72
C GLU A 14 -6.40 -11.48 -18.37
N ASP A 15 -7.28 -12.04 -17.55
CA ASP A 15 -7.59 -11.50 -16.22
C ASP A 15 -6.38 -11.58 -15.27
N GLU A 16 -5.58 -12.64 -15.37
CA GLU A 16 -4.32 -12.76 -14.63
C GLU A 16 -3.37 -11.61 -14.96
N GLN A 17 -3.18 -11.30 -16.24
CA GLN A 17 -2.31 -10.20 -16.67
C GLN A 17 -2.81 -8.85 -16.17
N ILE A 18 -4.13 -8.62 -16.20
CA ILE A 18 -4.75 -7.39 -15.69
C ILE A 18 -4.50 -7.25 -14.18
N ILE A 19 -4.76 -8.31 -13.41
CA ILE A 19 -4.54 -8.33 -11.96
C ILE A 19 -3.07 -8.13 -11.63
N GLU A 20 -2.17 -8.83 -12.32
CA GLU A 20 -0.73 -8.71 -12.14
C GLU A 20 -0.27 -7.26 -12.43
N GLY A 21 -0.80 -6.63 -13.47
CA GLY A 21 -0.57 -5.22 -13.79
C GLY A 21 -0.94 -4.29 -12.62
N GLN A 22 -2.10 -4.49 -12.00
CA GLN A 22 -2.49 -3.70 -10.82
C GLN A 22 -1.56 -3.95 -9.62
N MET A 23 -1.14 -5.20 -9.41
CA MET A 23 -0.19 -5.55 -8.35
C MET A 23 1.17 -4.88 -8.58
N LYS A 24 1.64 -4.81 -9.83
CA LYS A 24 2.87 -4.09 -10.23
C LYS A 24 2.75 -2.61 -9.91
N ILE A 25 1.63 -1.98 -10.26
CA ILE A 25 1.36 -0.56 -9.97
C ILE A 25 1.35 -0.28 -8.46
N CYS A 26 0.69 -1.13 -7.66
CA CYS A 26 0.68 -0.97 -6.20
C CYS A 26 2.07 -1.15 -5.57
N ASN A 27 2.88 -2.10 -6.07
CA ASN A 27 4.27 -2.27 -5.64
C ASN A 27 5.14 -1.07 -6.04
N TRP A 28 4.96 -0.54 -7.26
CA TRP A 28 5.65 0.65 -7.70
C TRP A 28 5.32 1.84 -6.78
N LEU A 29 4.04 2.08 -6.50
CA LEU A 29 3.63 3.17 -5.61
C LEU A 29 4.21 2.99 -4.20
N TYR A 30 4.19 1.77 -3.66
CA TYR A 30 4.81 1.46 -2.37
C TYR A 30 6.30 1.85 -2.37
N ASN A 31 7.04 1.48 -3.41
CA ASN A 31 8.47 1.78 -3.50
C ASN A 31 8.73 3.28 -3.64
N GLN A 32 7.92 4.01 -4.41
CA GLN A 32 8.03 5.47 -4.51
C GLN A 32 7.75 6.17 -3.17
N LEU A 33 6.74 5.72 -2.45
CA LEU A 33 6.45 6.24 -1.12
C LEU A 33 7.54 5.88 -0.11
N LEU A 34 8.18 4.71 -0.24
CA LEU A 34 9.31 4.33 0.59
C LEU A 34 10.54 5.20 0.30
N GLN A 35 10.82 5.47 -0.97
CA GLN A 35 11.88 6.40 -1.37
C GLN A 35 11.64 7.78 -0.73
N ARG A 36 10.41 8.30 -0.85
CA ARG A 36 10.04 9.57 -0.21
C ARG A 36 10.16 9.51 1.32
N ALA A 37 9.79 8.38 1.93
CA ALA A 37 9.92 8.18 3.38
C ALA A 37 11.39 8.18 3.83
N ASN A 38 12.31 7.64 3.02
CA ASN A 38 13.75 7.71 3.31
C ASN A 38 14.25 9.16 3.26
N GLU A 39 13.89 9.93 2.23
CA GLU A 39 14.25 11.36 2.14
C GLU A 39 13.72 12.18 3.32
N LEU A 40 12.45 11.93 3.71
CA LEU A 40 11.85 12.60 4.87
C LEU A 40 12.55 12.20 6.17
N ARG A 41 12.99 10.93 6.29
CA ARG A 41 13.74 10.46 7.44
C ARG A 41 15.10 11.14 7.52
N ASP A 42 15.83 11.22 6.42
CA ASP A 42 17.16 11.84 6.37
C ASP A 42 17.06 13.33 6.69
N SER A 43 16.07 14.02 6.10
CA SER A 43 15.76 15.42 6.43
C SER A 43 15.42 15.60 7.91
N TYR A 44 14.55 14.75 8.46
CA TYR A 44 14.16 14.80 9.87
C TYR A 44 15.34 14.60 10.81
N VAL A 45 16.24 13.65 10.50
CA VAL A 45 17.44 13.40 11.30
C VAL A 45 18.38 14.61 11.26
N ALA A 46 18.57 15.23 10.09
CA ALA A 46 19.47 16.36 9.91
C ALA A 46 18.93 17.68 10.50
N THR A 47 17.63 17.94 10.39
CA THR A 47 17.04 19.27 10.64
C THR A 47 16.03 19.30 11.79
N GLN A 48 15.56 18.13 12.26
CA GLN A 48 14.44 18.01 13.20
C GLN A 48 13.14 18.66 12.71
N ASP A 49 12.95 18.79 11.39
CA ASP A 49 11.75 19.35 10.79
C ASP A 49 10.47 18.60 11.23
N LYS A 50 9.62 19.29 11.99
CA LYS A 50 8.38 18.73 12.53
C LYS A 50 7.41 18.31 11.43
N ASP A 51 7.43 18.96 10.27
CA ASP A 51 6.50 18.64 9.18
C ASP A 51 6.94 17.38 8.44
N ALA A 52 8.24 17.18 8.19
CA ALA A 52 8.77 15.90 7.75
C ALA A 52 8.40 14.75 8.71
N GLY A 53 8.53 14.99 10.02
CA GLY A 53 8.13 14.04 11.05
C GLY A 53 6.63 13.70 11.03
N LYS A 54 5.76 14.70 10.83
CA LYS A 54 4.31 14.49 10.71
C LYS A 54 3.96 13.64 9.50
N ILE A 55 4.56 13.88 8.34
CA ILE A 55 4.29 13.10 7.12
C ILE A 55 4.78 11.66 7.30
N LEU A 56 5.98 11.48 7.87
CA LEU A 56 6.62 10.18 7.97
C LEU A 56 5.97 9.26 9.02
N TYR A 57 5.59 9.81 10.18
CA TYR A 57 5.20 9.01 11.34
C TYR A 57 3.68 9.01 11.63
N ALA A 58 2.91 9.91 11.00
CA ALA A 58 1.46 9.84 11.09
C ALA A 58 0.90 8.66 10.31
N GLU A 59 -0.20 8.08 10.81
CA GLU A 59 -0.85 6.92 10.19
C GLU A 59 -1.24 7.17 8.72
N ARG A 60 -1.75 8.38 8.45
CA ARG A 60 -2.23 8.79 7.13
C ARG A 60 -1.27 9.72 6.39
N GLY A 61 -0.08 9.99 6.92
CA GLY A 61 0.85 10.97 6.35
C GLY A 61 1.25 10.62 4.91
N LEU A 62 1.83 9.44 4.70
CA LEU A 62 2.17 8.95 3.35
C LEU A 62 0.94 8.72 2.45
N ARG A 63 -0.22 8.36 3.04
CA ARG A 63 -1.48 8.22 2.28
C ARG A 63 -1.92 9.54 1.67
N ASN A 64 -1.69 10.65 2.36
CA ASN A 64 -2.07 11.98 1.87
C ASN A 64 -1.22 12.45 0.69
N LEU A 65 -0.10 11.77 0.40
CA LEU A 65 0.71 12.02 -0.80
C LEU A 65 0.12 11.35 -2.06
N VAL A 66 -0.76 10.35 -1.90
CA VAL A 66 -1.30 9.57 -3.03
C VAL A 66 -2.05 10.44 -4.06
N PRO A 67 -2.87 11.44 -3.69
CA PRO A 67 -3.50 12.35 -4.66
C PRO A 67 -2.49 13.09 -5.53
N ASP A 68 -1.40 13.60 -4.96
CA ASP A 68 -0.35 14.28 -5.71
C ASP A 68 0.43 13.31 -6.60
N MET A 69 0.67 12.09 -6.12
CA MET A 69 1.25 11.01 -6.93
C MET A 69 0.36 10.70 -8.13
N LYS A 70 -0.97 10.69 -7.99
CA LYS A 70 -1.89 10.48 -9.12
C LYS A 70 -1.89 11.63 -10.12
N ARG A 71 -1.58 12.86 -9.68
CA ARG A 71 -1.45 14.03 -10.57
C ARG A 71 -0.17 13.94 -11.40
N THR A 72 0.93 13.56 -10.77
CA THR A 72 2.25 13.41 -11.41
C THR A 72 2.38 12.14 -12.24
N HIS A 73 1.70 11.06 -11.83
CA HIS A 73 1.75 9.75 -12.47
C HIS A 73 0.34 9.27 -12.82
N PRO A 74 -0.23 9.72 -13.96
CA PRO A 74 -1.62 9.44 -14.31
C PRO A 74 -1.97 7.95 -14.42
N PHE A 75 -0.99 7.08 -14.74
CA PHE A 75 -1.22 5.62 -14.81
C PHE A 75 -1.71 5.03 -13.48
N LEU A 76 -1.46 5.69 -12.34
CA LEU A 76 -2.02 5.28 -11.05
C LEU A 76 -3.55 5.31 -11.02
N LYS A 77 -4.19 6.09 -11.90
CA LYS A 77 -5.66 6.14 -11.99
C LYS A 77 -6.29 4.86 -12.53
N SER A 78 -5.51 4.04 -13.24
CA SER A 78 -5.95 2.71 -13.72
C SER A 78 -6.25 1.72 -12.59
N VAL A 79 -5.76 1.99 -11.37
CA VAL A 79 -6.06 1.20 -10.17
C VAL A 79 -7.02 1.99 -9.29
N HIS A 80 -8.00 1.28 -8.71
CA HIS A 80 -8.91 1.88 -7.76
C HIS A 80 -8.18 2.53 -6.60
N SER A 81 -8.79 3.59 -6.05
CA SER A 81 -8.19 4.34 -4.95
C SER A 81 -7.93 3.48 -3.70
N SER A 82 -8.70 2.41 -3.49
CA SER A 82 -8.59 1.56 -2.31
C SER A 82 -7.26 0.77 -2.27
N PRO A 83 -6.88 -0.03 -3.29
CA PRO A 83 -5.56 -0.66 -3.33
C PRO A 83 -4.39 0.33 -3.17
N LEU A 84 -4.47 1.50 -3.79
CA LEU A 84 -3.40 2.52 -3.71
C LEU A 84 -3.28 3.14 -2.32
N LYS A 85 -4.41 3.48 -1.69
CA LYS A 85 -4.43 3.93 -0.29
C LYS A 85 -3.86 2.86 0.63
N ASN A 86 -4.18 1.59 0.36
CA ASN A 86 -3.66 0.45 1.12
C ASN A 86 -2.14 0.27 0.98
N ALA A 87 -1.55 0.55 -0.19
CA ALA A 87 -0.10 0.59 -0.35
C ALA A 87 0.56 1.59 0.60
N ALA A 88 0.02 2.80 0.67
CA ALA A 88 0.53 3.83 1.57
C ALA A 88 0.29 3.49 3.06
N LEU A 89 -0.91 3.04 3.43
CA LEU A 89 -1.26 2.68 4.80
C LEU A 89 -0.41 1.52 5.35
N ARG A 90 -0.16 0.50 4.52
CA ARG A 90 0.73 -0.61 4.88
C ARG A 90 2.14 -0.13 5.17
N LEU A 91 2.67 0.79 4.35
CA LEU A 91 3.98 1.39 4.59
C LEU A 91 4.01 2.19 5.89
N SER A 92 3.04 3.10 6.10
CA SER A 92 2.93 3.87 7.35
C SER A 92 2.89 2.97 8.58
N ARG A 93 2.12 1.88 8.52
CA ARG A 93 2.03 0.92 9.63
C ARG A 93 3.37 0.25 9.93
N VAL A 94 4.12 -0.16 8.91
CA VAL A 94 5.45 -0.77 9.10
C VAL A 94 6.43 0.23 9.73
N ILE A 95 6.39 1.50 9.30
CA ILE A 95 7.22 2.57 9.88
C ILE A 95 6.86 2.82 11.35
N GLN A 96 5.58 2.91 11.68
CA GLN A 96 5.13 3.05 13.07
C GLN A 96 5.50 1.85 13.93
N ASP A 97 5.41 0.65 13.36
CA ASP A 97 5.80 -0.60 14.00
C ASP A 97 7.31 -0.64 14.29
N TYR A 98 8.14 -0.16 13.37
CA TYR A 98 9.56 0.09 13.58
C TYR A 98 9.78 1.08 14.73
N GLN A 99 9.07 2.22 14.75
CA GLN A 99 9.21 3.20 15.85
C GLN A 99 8.82 2.61 17.22
N LYS A 100 7.75 1.82 17.29
CA LYS A 100 7.34 1.10 18.51
C LYS A 100 8.42 0.10 18.95
N SER A 101 9.06 -0.56 17.98
CA SER A 101 10.19 -1.47 18.23
C SER A 101 11.39 -0.73 18.83
N CYS A 102 11.81 0.40 18.25
CA CYS A 102 12.89 1.23 18.77
C CYS A 102 12.61 1.73 20.21
N LYS A 103 11.34 2.00 20.52
CA LYS A 103 10.89 2.42 21.86
C LYS A 103 10.66 1.26 22.83
N ARG A 104 10.95 0.01 22.45
CA ARG A 104 10.64 -1.22 23.22
C ARG A 104 9.17 -1.35 23.65
N LYS A 105 8.25 -0.73 22.89
CA LYS A 105 6.79 -0.75 23.16
C LYS A 105 6.04 -1.80 22.35
N ARG A 106 6.72 -2.52 21.45
CA ARG A 106 6.13 -3.58 20.63
C ARG A 106 6.19 -4.92 21.37
N LYS A 107 5.06 -5.64 21.43
CA LYS A 107 5.05 -7.04 21.84
C LYS A 107 5.50 -7.91 20.66
N GLY A 108 6.52 -8.74 20.85
CA GLY A 108 7.05 -9.67 19.83
C GLY A 108 8.43 -9.28 19.27
N LYS A 109 8.82 -9.92 18.16
CA LYS A 109 10.14 -9.70 17.53
C LYS A 109 10.28 -8.23 17.07
N PRO A 110 11.48 -7.64 17.21
CA PRO A 110 11.75 -6.30 16.74
C PRO A 110 11.54 -6.22 15.23
N THR A 111 10.92 -5.13 14.78
CA THR A 111 10.67 -4.87 13.36
C THR A 111 11.71 -3.87 12.87
N GLY A 112 12.39 -4.19 11.76
CA GLY A 112 13.32 -3.28 11.08
C GLY A 112 12.60 -2.24 10.22
N TRP A 113 13.37 -1.30 9.67
CA TRP A 113 12.86 -0.33 8.69
C TRP A 113 12.32 -1.06 7.45
N PRO A 114 11.23 -0.56 6.80
CA PRO A 114 10.74 -1.15 5.56
C PRO A 114 11.79 -1.21 4.46
N SER A 115 11.73 -2.26 3.64
CA SER A 115 12.58 -2.45 2.47
C SER A 115 11.79 -2.29 1.17
N PHE A 116 12.49 -1.97 0.09
CA PHE A 116 11.90 -2.00 -1.25
C PHE A 116 11.34 -3.39 -1.57
N ARG A 117 10.27 -3.42 -2.37
CA ARG A 117 9.57 -4.64 -2.75
C ARG A 117 9.82 -4.94 -4.23
N SER A 118 10.32 -6.15 -4.50
CA SER A 118 10.31 -6.71 -5.85
C SER A 118 8.96 -7.36 -6.11
N HIS A 119 8.30 -6.99 -7.21
CA HIS A 119 7.04 -7.60 -7.60
C HIS A 119 7.18 -9.10 -7.89
N LYS A 120 8.26 -9.51 -8.56
CA LYS A 120 8.51 -10.92 -8.92
C LYS A 120 8.59 -11.84 -7.68
N VAL A 121 9.15 -11.34 -6.59
CA VAL A 121 9.35 -12.12 -5.35
C VAL A 121 8.20 -11.92 -4.36
N LYS A 122 7.64 -10.71 -4.31
CA LYS A 122 6.62 -10.30 -3.33
C LYS A 122 5.49 -9.56 -4.05
N PRO A 123 4.58 -10.27 -4.73
CA PRO A 123 3.41 -9.65 -5.36
C PRO A 123 2.58 -8.86 -4.33
N PHE A 124 1.93 -7.80 -4.80
CA PHE A 124 1.15 -6.93 -3.93
C PHE A 124 -0.28 -7.44 -3.85
N SER A 125 -0.77 -7.83 -2.67
CA SER A 125 -2.18 -8.21 -2.52
C SER A 125 -3.09 -6.98 -2.70
N LEU A 126 -4.00 -7.03 -3.65
CA LEU A 126 -5.01 -5.99 -3.84
C LEU A 126 -6.05 -6.08 -2.71
N LEU A 127 -6.33 -4.94 -2.07
CA LEU A 127 -7.32 -4.84 -1.01
C LEU A 127 -8.32 -3.75 -1.36
N TYR A 128 -9.59 -4.14 -1.40
CA TYR A 128 -10.74 -3.26 -1.56
C TYR A 128 -11.41 -3.13 -0.19
N ASP A 129 -11.49 -1.92 0.32
CA ASP A 129 -11.94 -1.56 1.68
C ASP A 129 -13.46 -1.51 1.79
N GLU A 130 -14.16 -1.19 0.71
CA GLU A 130 -15.61 -1.01 0.71
C GLU A 130 -16.31 -1.99 -0.24
N PRO A 131 -17.41 -2.65 0.20
CA PRO A 131 -18.21 -3.52 -0.65
C PRO A 131 -18.76 -2.74 -1.86
N GLY A 132 -18.70 -3.35 -3.04
CA GLY A 132 -19.23 -2.74 -4.27
C GLY A 132 -18.36 -1.64 -4.88
N LYS A 133 -17.25 -1.25 -4.24
CA LYS A 133 -16.28 -0.29 -4.79
C LYS A 133 -15.06 -1.01 -5.36
N GLY A 134 -15.04 -1.18 -6.68
CA GLY A 134 -13.93 -1.79 -7.40
C GLY A 134 -14.04 -3.31 -7.56
N PHE A 135 -14.95 -3.95 -6.84
CA PHE A 135 -15.31 -5.36 -7.04
C PHE A 135 -16.79 -5.60 -6.76
N LYS A 136 -17.36 -6.62 -7.39
CA LYS A 136 -18.71 -7.12 -7.15
C LYS A 136 -18.70 -8.65 -7.17
N LEU A 137 -19.32 -9.28 -6.18
CA LEU A 137 -19.49 -10.72 -6.12
C LEU A 137 -20.95 -11.07 -6.48
N ASN A 138 -21.13 -11.90 -7.50
CA ASN A 138 -22.43 -12.43 -7.90
C ASN A 138 -22.39 -13.96 -7.75
N GLY A 139 -22.86 -14.48 -6.62
CA GLY A 139 -22.72 -15.90 -6.30
C GLY A 139 -21.25 -16.31 -6.23
N ARG A 140 -20.80 -17.13 -7.19
CA ARG A 140 -19.39 -17.58 -7.32
C ARG A 140 -18.57 -16.77 -8.33
N SER A 141 -19.18 -15.80 -9.00
CA SER A 141 -18.50 -14.98 -10.00
C SER A 141 -18.03 -13.66 -9.40
N LEU A 142 -16.72 -13.41 -9.46
CA LEU A 142 -16.10 -12.14 -9.08
C LEU A 142 -15.95 -11.25 -10.31
N ARG A 143 -16.48 -10.02 -10.23
CA ARG A 143 -16.23 -8.97 -11.22
C ARG A 143 -15.41 -7.87 -10.59
N ILE A 144 -14.19 -7.66 -11.09
CA ILE A 144 -13.34 -6.54 -10.70
C ILE A 144 -13.52 -5.44 -11.73
N SER A 145 -13.74 -4.20 -11.28
CA SER A 145 -13.66 -3.04 -12.18
C SER A 145 -12.27 -2.42 -12.09
N LEU A 146 -11.78 -1.86 -13.19
CA LEU A 146 -10.55 -1.10 -13.20
C LEU A 146 -10.81 0.34 -12.74
N GLY A 147 -9.75 1.03 -12.33
CA GLY A 147 -9.82 2.46 -12.04
C GLY A 147 -10.14 3.26 -13.30
N LYS A 148 -10.72 4.46 -13.10
CA LYS A 148 -11.03 5.44 -14.15
C LYS A 148 -10.01 6.57 -14.12
#